data_AF-A0A7X9AV19-F1
#
_entry.id   AF-A0A7X9AV19-F1
#
_cell.length_a   1.000
_cell.length_b   1.000
_cell.length_c   1.000
_cell.angle_alpha   90.00
_cell.angle_beta   90.00
_cell.angle_gamma   90.00
#
_symmetry.space_group_name_H-M   'P 1'
#
loop_
_entity.id
_entity.type
_entity.pdbx_description
1 polymer ?
#
loop_
_entity_poly.entity_id
_entity_poly.type
_entity_poly.pdbx_seq_one_letter_code
_entity_poly.pdbx_strand_id
1 'polypeptide(L)'
;IVGILGYRSALENSTTFTVPDFRQREIRDQYRHDDWNPNPRLHRPGMPLPSVRGKITPSAAAIELFTTERAAFDQKIREESK
;
A
#
# COMPACT_ATOMS: atom_id res chain seq x y z
N ILE A 1 -12.80 -6.62 1.12
CA ILE A 1 -12.67 -6.19 2.54
C ILE A 1 -11.53 -6.87 3.28
N VAL A 2 -11.27 -8.17 3.08
CA VAL A 2 -10.20 -8.88 3.82
C VAL A 2 -8.81 -8.22 3.70
N GLY A 3 -8.44 -7.72 2.52
CA GLY A 3 -7.15 -7.04 2.33
C GLY A 3 -6.95 -5.78 3.18
N ILE A 4 -7.99 -4.96 3.34
CA ILE A 4 -7.93 -3.73 4.17
C ILE A 4 -7.83 -4.09 5.65
N LEU A 5 -8.58 -5.09 6.11
CA LEU A 5 -8.48 -5.58 7.49
C LEU A 5 -7.12 -6.23 7.75
N GLY A 6 -6.57 -6.99 6.80
CA GLY A 6 -5.23 -7.53 6.88
C GLY A 6 -4.16 -6.44 6.99
N TYR A 7 -4.32 -5.33 6.27
CA TYR A 7 -3.41 -4.19 6.40
C TYR A 7 -3.51 -3.50 7.77
N ARG A 8 -4.72 -3.33 8.31
CA ARG A 8 -4.91 -2.84 9.70
C ARG A 8 -4.25 -3.76 10.72
N SER A 9 -4.44 -5.08 10.57
CA SER A 9 -3.77 -6.08 11.39
C SER A 9 -2.25 -5.94 11.35
N ALA A 10 -1.67 -5.82 10.16
CA ALA A 10 -0.23 -5.67 10.01
C ALA A 10 0.31 -4.37 10.65
N LEU A 11 -0.45 -3.27 10.61
CA LEU A 11 -0.10 -2.02 11.31
C LEU A 11 -0.20 -2.15 12.83
N GLU A 12 -1.14 -2.96 13.32
CA GLU A 12 -1.36 -3.22 14.74
C GLU A 12 -0.66 -4.51 15.21
N ASN A 13 0.59 -4.72 14.80
CA ASN A 13 1.42 -5.86 15.24
C ASN A 13 0.76 -7.24 15.05
N SER A 14 0.10 -7.44 13.90
CA SER A 14 -0.60 -8.67 13.56
C SER A 14 -1.75 -9.03 14.51
N THR A 15 -2.42 -8.02 15.07
CA THR A 15 -3.61 -8.20 15.92
C THR A 15 -4.77 -8.82 15.15
N THR A 16 -5.59 -9.63 15.84
CA THR A 16 -6.79 -10.24 15.28
C THR A 16 -7.90 -9.21 15.07
N PHE A 17 -8.51 -9.21 13.88
CA PHE A 17 -9.69 -8.41 13.57
C PHE A 17 -10.87 -9.31 13.23
N THR A 18 -12.05 -8.97 13.76
CA THR A 18 -13.31 -9.60 13.33
C THR A 18 -13.63 -9.19 11.89
N VAL A 19 -13.91 -10.17 11.04
CA VAL A 19 -14.41 -9.90 9.69
C VAL A 19 -15.92 -9.59 9.79
N PRO A 20 -16.36 -8.37 9.44
CA PRO A 20 -17.76 -8.00 9.57
C PRO A 20 -18.63 -8.73 8.55
N ASP A 21 -19.80 -9.20 9.00
CA ASP A 21 -20.81 -9.78 8.12
C ASP A 21 -21.71 -8.70 7.53
N PHE A 22 -21.34 -8.20 6.35
CA PHE A 22 -22.09 -7.11 5.68
C PHE A 22 -23.44 -7.52 5.08
N ARG A 23 -23.85 -8.79 5.21
CA ARG A 23 -25.24 -9.18 4.93
C ARG A 23 -26.19 -8.54 5.96
N GLN A 24 -25.72 -8.32 7.18
CA GLN A 24 -26.44 -7.62 8.24
C GLN A 24 -26.34 -6.10 8.01
N ARG A 25 -27.49 -5.43 7.90
CA ARG A 25 -27.54 -4.00 7.56
C ARG A 25 -26.91 -3.17 8.67
N GLU A 26 -27.19 -3.53 9.91
CA GLU A 26 -26.76 -2.84 11.12
C GLU A 26 -25.23 -2.84 11.22
N ILE A 27 -24.59 -3.94 10.83
CA ILE A 27 -23.13 -4.05 10.75
C ILE A 27 -22.61 -3.19 9.59
N ARG A 28 -23.20 -3.32 8.39
CA ARG A 28 -22.75 -2.54 7.22
C ARG A 28 -22.87 -1.03 7.42
N ASP A 29 -23.91 -0.57 8.10
CA ASP A 29 -24.15 0.86 8.35
C ASP A 29 -23.06 1.47 9.26
N GLN A 30 -22.43 0.68 10.13
CA GLN A 30 -21.28 1.14 10.95
C GLN A 30 -20.06 1.53 10.11
N TYR A 31 -19.90 0.94 8.92
CA TYR A 31 -18.76 1.18 8.02
C TYR A 31 -19.09 2.13 6.86
N ARG A 32 -20.30 2.71 6.84
CA ARG A 32 -20.79 3.55 5.72
C ARG A 32 -19.88 4.73 5.38
N HIS A 33 -19.19 5.26 6.38
CA HIS A 33 -18.30 6.41 6.24
C HIS A 33 -16.83 6.05 6.53
N ASP A 34 -16.50 4.75 6.59
CA ASP A 34 -15.12 4.30 6.75
C ASP A 34 -14.38 4.45 5.42
N ASP A 35 -13.64 5.55 5.28
CA ASP A 35 -12.85 5.89 4.10
C ASP A 35 -11.36 5.54 4.27
N TRP A 36 -11.01 4.81 5.32
CA TRP A 36 -9.64 4.45 5.64
C TRP A 36 -9.00 3.61 4.53
N ASN A 37 -7.85 4.06 4.04
CA ASN A 37 -7.16 3.37 2.94
C ASN A 37 -5.65 3.70 2.93
N PRO A 38 -4.78 2.76 2.49
CA PRO A 38 -3.34 2.99 2.33
C PRO A 38 -2.95 3.50 0.94
N ASN A 39 -3.89 3.98 0.12
CA ASN A 39 -3.60 4.45 -1.23
C ASN A 39 -2.86 5.80 -1.17
N PRO A 40 -1.61 5.89 -1.64
CA PRO A 40 -0.84 7.12 -1.54
C PRO A 40 -1.46 8.27 -2.34
N ARG A 41 -2.25 7.99 -3.38
CA ARG A 41 -2.93 9.02 -4.18
C ARG A 41 -4.11 9.67 -3.46
N LEU A 42 -4.66 9.02 -2.43
CA LEU A 42 -5.82 9.49 -1.67
C LEU A 42 -5.47 9.84 -0.21
N HIS A 43 -4.17 9.85 0.12
CA HIS A 43 -3.70 10.02 1.48
C HIS A 43 -4.12 11.36 2.09
N ARG A 44 -4.64 11.32 3.32
CA ARG A 44 -4.99 12.48 4.15
C ARG A 44 -4.36 12.35 5.54
N PRO A 45 -4.15 13.45 6.29
CA PRO A 45 -3.73 13.37 7.69
C PRO A 45 -4.59 12.37 8.47
N GLY A 46 -3.97 11.44 9.20
CA GLY A 46 -4.65 10.38 9.94
C GLY A 46 -4.88 9.06 9.17
N MET A 47 -4.60 9.01 7.87
CA MET A 47 -4.63 7.77 7.07
C MET A 47 -3.30 7.02 7.14
N PRO A 48 -3.31 5.69 6.91
CA PRO A 48 -2.07 4.91 6.88
C PRO A 48 -1.22 5.25 5.66
N LEU A 49 0.09 5.06 5.80
CA LEU A 49 1.02 5.07 4.68
C LEU A 49 0.91 3.77 3.87
N PRO A 50 1.39 3.73 2.62
CA PRO A 50 1.36 2.52 1.79
C PRO A 50 2.30 1.40 2.29
N SER A 51 3.19 1.69 3.24
CA SER A 51 4.07 0.72 3.87
C SER A 51 3.76 0.61 5.37
N VAL A 52 3.65 -0.62 5.87
CA VAL A 52 3.46 -0.90 7.31
C VAL A 52 4.66 -0.46 8.15
N ARG A 53 5.82 -0.29 7.52
CA ARG A 53 7.04 0.25 8.13
C ARG A 53 7.05 1.79 8.16
N GLY A 54 5.98 2.44 7.74
CA GLY A 54 5.88 3.88 7.64
C GLY A 54 6.60 4.45 6.42
N LYS A 55 7.01 5.72 6.51
CA LYS A 55 7.65 6.43 5.39
C LYS A 55 9.09 5.96 5.24
N ILE A 56 9.37 5.21 4.19
CA ILE A 56 10.73 4.77 3.85
C ILE A 56 11.31 5.79 2.85
N THR A 57 12.43 6.41 3.22
CA THR A 57 13.20 7.27 2.31
C THR A 57 14.38 6.46 1.78
N PRO A 58 14.47 6.19 0.46
CA PRO A 58 15.62 5.48 -0.11
C PRO A 58 16.93 6.23 0.12
N SER A 59 18.03 5.50 0.27
CA SER A 59 19.37 6.10 0.33
C SER A 59 19.80 6.61 -1.05
N ALA A 60 20.72 7.58 -1.09
CA ALA A 60 21.29 8.09 -2.34
C ALA A 60 21.89 6.96 -3.20
N ALA A 61 22.64 6.04 -2.58
CA ALA A 61 23.22 4.89 -3.26
C ALA A 61 22.15 3.95 -3.88
N ALA A 62 21.03 3.73 -3.20
CA ALA A 62 19.93 2.92 -3.73
C ALA A 62 19.26 3.59 -4.94
N ILE A 63 19.14 4.91 -4.91
CA ILE A 63 18.61 5.69 -6.03
C ILE A 63 19.55 5.60 -7.23
N GLU A 64 20.85 5.80 -7.02
CA GLU A 64 21.87 5.71 -8.08
C GLU A 64 21.87 4.32 -8.74
N LEU A 65 21.88 3.26 -7.92
CA LEU A 65 21.79 1.89 -8.41
C LEU A 65 20.54 1.68 -9.27
N PHE A 66 19.36 2.08 -8.77
CA PHE A 66 18.11 1.96 -9.54
C PHE A 66 18.17 2.70 -10.87
N THR A 67 18.71 3.93 -10.90
CA THR A 67 18.81 4.71 -12.13
C THR A 67 19.71 4.05 -13.17
N THR A 68 20.85 3.49 -12.75
CA THR A 68 21.80 2.80 -13.64
C THR A 68 21.19 1.53 -14.23
N GLU A 69 20.62 0.67 -13.38
CA GLU A 69 19.99 -0.58 -13.80
C GLU A 69 18.79 -0.32 -14.73
N ARG A 70 18.00 0.71 -14.43
CA ARG A 70 16.87 1.08 -15.27
C ARG A 70 17.32 1.52 -16.68
N ALA A 71 18.36 2.34 -16.76
CA ALA A 71 18.91 2.79 -18.05
C ALA A 71 19.43 1.62 -18.89
N ALA A 72 20.15 0.69 -18.27
CA ALA A 72 20.65 -0.53 -18.94
C ALA A 72 19.49 -1.41 -19.45
N PHE A 73 18.44 -1.59 -18.64
CA PHE A 73 17.24 -2.32 -19.05
C PHE A 73 16.54 -1.66 -20.25
N ASP A 74 16.36 -0.34 -20.21
CA ASP A 74 15.72 0.40 -21.31
C ASP A 74 16.54 0.35 -22.60
N GLN A 75 17.88 0.34 -22.52
CA GLN A 75 18.75 0.14 -23.68
C GLN A 75 18.56 -1.26 -24.27
N LYS A 76 18.58 -2.30 -23.45
CA LYS A 76 18.39 -3.68 -23.89
C LYS A 76 17.05 -3.88 -24.62
N ILE A 77 15.95 -3.35 -24.06
CA ILE A 77 14.63 -3.42 -24.70
C ILE A 77 14.63 -2.75 -26.09
N ARG A 78 15.33 -1.62 -26.24
CA ARG A 78 15.44 -0.93 -27.54
C ARG A 78 16.26 -1.71 -28.56
N GLU A 79 17.29 -2.42 -28.13
CA GLU A 79 18.12 -3.26 -29.00
C GLU A 79 17.36 -4.52 -29.44
N GLU A 80 16.58 -5.14 -28.55
CA GLU A 80 15.74 -6.31 -28.85
C GLU A 80 14.50 -5.98 -29.70
N SER A 81 14.08 -4.70 -29.72
CA SER A 81 12.94 -4.22 -30.52
C SER A 81 13.33 -3.75 -31.93
N LYS A 82 14.60 -3.88 -32.33
CA LYS A 82 15.12 -3.59 -33.67
C LYS A 82 15.34 -4.87 -34.46
#